data_AF-A0A6C8GGM9-F1
#
_entry.id   AF-A0A6C8GGM9-F1
#
_cell.length_a   1.000
_cell.length_b   1.000
_cell.length_c   1.000
_cell.angle_alpha   90.00
_cell.angle_beta   90.00
_cell.angle_gamma   90.00
#
_symmetry.space_group_name_H-M   'P 1'
#
loop_
_entity.id
_entity.type
_entity.pdbx_description
1 polymer ?
#
loop_
_entity_poly.entity_id
_entity_poly.type
_entity_poly.pdbx_seq_one_letter_code
_entity_poly.pdbx_strand_id
1 'polypeptide(L)'
;MSNYWLGLDCGGSWLKAGLYDGAGREVAVQRLPLHALSPQPGWVERDMTELWQQCGSVISKLLAHTGVSGSQIRGLGISAQGKGLFLLDKSDRPLGKAILSSDRRAMEIVQRWQVAPWKLSSAALAKRSGSAKTLPADSANPVDRASGLPFTLGKRE
;
A
#
# COMPACT_ATOMS: atom_id res chain seq x y z
N MET A 1 -22.49 26.18 12.04
CA MET A 1 -21.04 25.95 11.81
C MET A 1 -20.89 25.01 10.64
N SER A 2 -20.09 25.34 9.63
CA SER A 2 -19.83 24.45 8.51
C SER A 2 -18.90 23.32 8.96
N ASN A 3 -19.35 22.08 8.76
CA ASN A 3 -18.62 20.87 9.08
C ASN A 3 -17.90 20.36 7.82
N TYR A 4 -16.64 19.96 7.97
CA TYR A 4 -15.83 19.42 6.88
C TYR A 4 -15.28 18.02 7.22
N TRP A 5 -14.93 17.28 6.19
CA TRP A 5 -14.26 15.98 6.26
C TRP A 5 -12.93 16.05 5.52
N LEU A 6 -11.90 15.43 6.09
CA LEU A 6 -10.57 15.39 5.49
C LEU A 6 -10.27 13.97 5.00
N GLY A 7 -9.76 13.85 3.77
CA GLY A 7 -9.21 12.61 3.24
C GLY A 7 -7.70 12.74 3.09
N LEU A 8 -6.94 11.75 3.57
CA LEU A 8 -5.50 11.64 3.35
C LEU A 8 -5.21 10.38 2.53
N ASP A 9 -4.65 10.54 1.34
CA ASP A 9 -4.26 9.46 0.44
C ASP A 9 -2.74 9.39 0.32
N CYS A 10 -2.14 8.42 1.02
CA CYS A 10 -0.71 8.10 0.99
C CYS A 10 -0.40 7.15 -0.17
N GLY A 11 -0.31 7.70 -1.38
CA GLY A 11 -0.01 6.96 -2.59
C GLY A 11 1.46 6.55 -2.74
N GLY A 12 1.75 5.90 -3.88
CA GLY A 12 3.11 5.48 -4.22
C GLY A 12 4.03 6.64 -4.61
N SER A 13 3.51 7.67 -5.29
CA SER A 13 4.29 8.81 -5.79
C SER A 13 3.82 10.16 -5.27
N TRP A 14 2.60 10.21 -4.74
CA TRP A 14 1.97 11.44 -4.27
C TRP A 14 1.25 11.18 -2.97
N LEU A 15 1.43 12.11 -2.04
CA LEU A 15 0.61 12.26 -0.86
C LEU A 15 -0.42 13.34 -1.14
N LYS A 16 -1.70 13.06 -0.89
CA LYS A 16 -2.79 14.01 -1.14
C LYS A 16 -3.61 14.21 0.12
N ALA A 17 -3.98 15.46 0.40
CA ALA A 17 -5.02 15.80 1.36
C ALA A 17 -6.18 16.48 0.63
N GLY A 18 -7.39 15.95 0.78
CA GLY A 18 -8.62 16.51 0.23
C GLY A 18 -9.56 16.97 1.34
N LEU A 19 -10.24 18.10 1.12
CA LEU A 19 -11.26 18.64 2.02
C LEU A 19 -12.62 18.53 1.35
N TYR A 20 -13.61 18.04 2.10
CA TYR A 20 -14.97 17.82 1.60
C TYR A 20 -16.01 18.44 2.53
N ASP A 21 -17.11 18.95 1.97
CA ASP A 21 -18.25 19.46 2.73
C ASP A 21 -19.17 18.33 3.23
N GLY A 22 -20.24 18.68 3.95
CA GLY A 22 -21.21 17.70 4.49
C GLY A 22 -22.09 16.99 3.46
N ALA A 23 -22.05 17.42 2.20
CA ALA A 23 -22.66 16.70 1.08
C ALA A 23 -21.63 15.86 0.31
N GLY A 24 -20.37 15.81 0.77
CA GLY A 24 -19.28 15.11 0.11
C GLY A 24 -18.68 15.84 -1.10
N ARG A 25 -18.98 17.14 -1.29
CA ARG A 25 -18.39 17.93 -2.38
C ARG A 25 -16.96 18.31 -2.04
N GLU A 26 -16.06 18.16 -3.02
CA GLU A 26 -14.67 18.59 -2.89
C GLU A 26 -14.59 20.12 -2.79
N VAL A 27 -13.94 20.60 -1.72
CA VAL A 27 -13.70 22.02 -1.47
C VAL A 27 -12.31 22.41 -1.98
N ALA A 28 -11.30 21.59 -1.66
CA ALA A 28 -9.93 21.78 -2.12
C ALA A 28 -9.13 20.49 -1.96
N VAL A 29 -8.04 20.39 -2.73
CA VAL A 29 -7.04 19.32 -2.61
C VAL A 29 -5.65 19.93 -2.63
N GLN A 30 -4.77 19.44 -1.75
CA GLN A 30 -3.35 19.71 -1.77
C GLN A 30 -2.58 18.40 -1.93
N ARG A 31 -1.40 18.47 -2.55
CA ARG A 31 -0.54 17.29 -2.76
C ARG A 31 0.93 17.62 -2.61
N LEU A 32 1.69 16.64 -2.14
CA LEU A 32 3.15 16.67 -2.05
C LEU A 32 3.72 15.42 -2.74
N PRO A 33 4.85 15.55 -3.45
CA PRO A 33 5.52 14.40 -4.01
C PRO A 33 6.03 13.50 -2.87
N LEU A 34 5.92 12.19 -3.04
CA LEU A 34 6.54 11.21 -2.16
C LEU A 34 7.67 10.53 -2.90
N HIS A 35 8.86 10.60 -2.31
CA HIS A 35 10.04 9.97 -2.86
C HIS A 35 10.16 8.51 -2.38
N ALA A 36 10.57 7.64 -3.29
CA ALA A 36 11.02 6.30 -2.96
C ALA A 36 12.55 6.27 -3.06
N LEU A 37 13.17 5.53 -2.16
CA LEU A 37 14.61 5.35 -2.08
C LEU A 37 14.96 4.01 -2.75
N SER A 38 15.99 4.00 -3.59
CA SER A 38 16.47 2.79 -4.27
C SER A 38 17.96 2.60 -3.99
N PRO A 39 18.34 2.21 -2.76
CA PRO A 39 19.76 2.12 -2.37
C PRO A 39 20.51 1.03 -3.13
N GLN A 40 19.81 0.01 -3.62
CA GLN A 40 20.36 -1.11 -4.39
C GLN A 40 19.39 -1.52 -5.50
N PRO A 41 19.85 -2.19 -6.57
CA PRO A 41 18.98 -2.75 -7.59
C PRO A 41 17.89 -3.65 -6.99
N GLY A 42 16.63 -3.39 -7.35
CA GLY A 42 15.47 -4.13 -6.85
C GLY A 42 15.00 -3.75 -5.46
N TRP A 43 15.69 -2.85 -4.75
CA TRP A 43 15.24 -2.34 -3.46
C TRP A 43 14.38 -1.09 -3.67
N VAL A 44 13.24 -1.02 -3.00
CA VAL A 44 12.36 0.15 -3.03
C VAL A 44 11.88 0.45 -1.61
N GLU A 45 12.37 1.56 -1.07
CA GLU A 45 12.21 1.94 0.33
C GLU A 45 11.56 3.31 0.51
N ARG A 46 11.08 3.60 1.71
CA ARG A 46 10.56 4.92 2.10
C ARG A 46 11.03 5.31 3.49
N ASP A 47 11.47 6.56 3.63
CA ASP A 47 11.72 7.15 4.94
C ASP A 47 10.40 7.39 5.67
N MET A 48 10.23 6.75 6.82
CA MET A 48 8.97 6.81 7.59
C MET A 48 8.85 8.12 8.39
N THR A 49 9.96 8.72 8.81
CA THR A 49 9.97 10.00 9.52
C THR A 49 9.58 11.11 8.56
N GLU A 50 10.17 11.12 7.37
CA GLU A 50 9.81 12.07 6.31
C GLU A 50 8.34 11.90 5.91
N LEU A 51 7.88 10.66 5.69
CA LEU A 51 6.48 10.39 5.35
C LEU A 51 5.51 10.98 6.40
N TRP A 52 5.79 10.76 7.69
CA TRP A 52 4.98 11.30 8.78
C TRP A 52 4.93 12.84 8.78
N GLN A 53 6.09 13.48 8.59
CA GLN A 53 6.18 14.94 8.48
C GLN A 53 5.41 15.48 7.26
N GLN A 54 5.49 14.79 6.12
CA GLN A 54 4.78 15.17 4.89
C GLN A 54 3.25 15.05 5.08
N CYS A 55 2.75 14.05 5.82
CA CYS A 55 1.33 13.93 6.21
C CYS A 55 0.83 15.16 6.95
N GLY A 56 1.55 15.60 7.99
CA GLY A 56 1.21 16.84 8.69
C GLY A 56 1.32 18.07 7.77
N SER A 57 2.36 18.14 6.94
CA SER A 57 2.61 19.27 6.04
C SER A 57 1.51 19.46 5.00
N VAL A 58 1.05 18.38 4.34
CA VAL A 58 0.02 18.49 3.30
C VAL A 58 -1.34 18.89 3.89
N ILE A 59 -1.67 18.41 5.09
CA ILE A 59 -2.89 18.78 5.82
C ILE A 59 -2.81 20.26 6.22
N SER A 60 -1.69 20.69 6.80
CA SER A 60 -1.48 22.09 7.18
C SER A 60 -1.59 23.03 5.97
N LYS A 61 -0.98 22.67 4.83
CA LYS A 61 -1.11 23.42 3.56
C LYS A 61 -2.56 23.51 3.09
N LEU A 62 -3.33 22.43 3.19
CA LEU A 62 -4.75 22.40 2.81
C LEU A 62 -5.59 23.34 3.67
N LEU A 63 -5.41 23.28 4.99
CA LEU A 63 -6.15 24.14 5.92
C LEU A 63 -5.76 25.61 5.77
N ALA A 64 -4.47 25.91 5.62
CA ALA A 64 -3.99 27.27 5.38
C ALA A 64 -4.52 27.84 4.05
N HIS A 65 -4.57 27.02 2.99
CA HIS A 65 -5.09 27.42 1.68
C HIS A 65 -6.60 27.72 1.70
N THR A 66 -7.37 26.95 2.47
CA THR A 66 -8.84 27.08 2.53
C THR A 66 -9.32 28.05 3.61
N GLY A 67 -8.46 28.41 4.58
CA GLY A 67 -8.85 29.18 5.76
C GLY A 67 -9.71 28.39 6.76
N VAL A 68 -9.92 27.09 6.54
CA VAL A 68 -10.72 26.23 7.42
C VAL A 68 -9.92 25.89 8.66
N SER A 69 -10.52 26.11 9.84
CA SER A 69 -9.91 25.73 11.10
C SER A 69 -9.98 24.23 11.32
N GLY A 70 -8.94 23.65 11.94
CA GLY A 70 -8.93 22.23 12.34
C GLY A 70 -10.12 21.84 13.24
N SER A 71 -10.68 22.77 14.02
CA SER A 71 -11.87 22.53 14.85
C SER A 71 -13.16 22.29 14.05
N GLN A 72 -13.16 22.60 12.75
CA GLN A 72 -14.29 22.38 11.85
C GLN A 72 -14.24 21.02 11.15
N ILE A 73 -13.14 20.27 11.31
CA ILE A 73 -12.98 18.92 10.74
C ILE A 73 -13.67 17.90 11.65
N ARG A 74 -14.69 17.21 11.13
CA ARG A 74 -15.47 16.21 11.87
C ARG A 74 -14.91 14.80 11.77
N GLY A 75 -14.08 14.53 10.77
CA GLY A 75 -13.48 13.22 10.56
C GLY A 75 -12.32 13.25 9.57
N LEU A 76 -11.43 12.27 9.74
CA LEU A 76 -10.28 12.02 8.88
C LEU A 76 -10.38 10.60 8.32
N GLY A 77 -10.49 10.47 7.00
CA GLY A 77 -10.33 9.20 6.29
C GLY A 77 -8.90 9.05 5.79
N ILE A 78 -8.31 7.86 5.97
CA ILE A 78 -6.95 7.57 5.50
C ILE A 78 -6.99 6.41 4.51
N SER A 79 -6.39 6.62 3.35
CA SER A 79 -6.05 5.60 2.35
C SER A 79 -4.54 5.55 2.19
N ALA A 80 -3.99 4.37 1.96
CA ALA A 80 -2.55 4.20 1.78
C ALA A 80 -2.21 3.06 0.83
N GLN A 81 -1.02 3.13 0.24
CA GLN A 81 -0.45 2.02 -0.51
C GLN A 81 -0.35 0.75 0.35
N GLY A 82 -0.96 -0.35 -0.13
CA GLY A 82 -0.91 -1.65 0.54
C GLY A 82 0.35 -2.47 0.23
N LYS A 83 0.50 -3.60 0.94
CA LYS A 83 1.50 -4.66 0.71
C LYS A 83 2.97 -4.26 0.94
N GLY A 84 3.23 -3.10 1.53
CA GLY A 84 4.55 -2.75 2.05
C GLY A 84 4.76 -3.29 3.47
N LEU A 85 6.00 -3.25 3.93
CA LEU A 85 6.39 -3.60 5.29
C LEU A 85 6.89 -2.35 6.03
N PHE A 86 6.17 -1.99 7.09
CA PHE A 86 6.42 -0.82 7.92
C PHE A 86 6.60 -1.32 9.36
N LEU A 87 7.84 -1.36 9.85
CA LEU A 87 8.16 -1.94 11.15
C LEU A 87 8.37 -0.83 12.18
N LEU A 88 7.65 -0.94 13.29
CA LEU A 88 7.78 -0.06 14.44
C LEU A 88 8.28 -0.87 15.65
N ASP A 89 8.99 -0.20 16.56
CA ASP A 89 9.28 -0.75 17.87
C ASP A 89 8.07 -0.63 18.81
N LYS A 90 8.21 -1.09 20.06
CA LYS A 90 7.14 -1.02 21.08
C LYS A 90 6.78 0.41 21.51
N SER A 91 7.55 1.40 21.09
CA SER A 91 7.34 2.82 21.35
C SER A 91 6.87 3.55 20.09
N ASP A 92 6.36 2.83 19.09
CA ASP A 92 5.89 3.33 17.80
C ASP A 92 6.97 4.06 16.98
N ARG A 93 8.25 3.78 17.22
CA ARG A 93 9.36 4.38 16.46
C ARG A 93 9.73 3.50 15.26
N PRO A 94 9.99 4.10 14.08
CA PRO A 94 10.58 3.42 12.94
C PRO A 94 11.79 2.54 13.28
N LEU A 95 11.74 1.25 12.97
CA LEU A 95 12.89 0.33 13.07
C LEU A 95 13.83 0.41 11.84
N GLY A 96 13.57 1.33 10.92
CA GLY A 96 14.32 1.50 9.68
C GLY A 96 13.47 2.18 8.62
N LYS A 97 13.84 2.04 7.35
CA LYS A 97 13.01 2.47 6.23
C LYS A 97 11.90 1.45 5.98
N ALA A 98 10.73 1.91 5.54
CA ALA A 98 9.69 1.01 5.08
C ALA A 98 10.09 0.36 3.75
N ILE A 99 9.70 -0.89 3.55
CA ILE A 99 9.91 -1.64 2.30
C ILE A 99 8.61 -1.57 1.49
N LEU A 100 8.66 -1.01 0.28
CA LEU A 100 7.46 -0.82 -0.54
C LEU A 100 7.09 -2.10 -1.30
N SER A 101 5.84 -2.19 -1.73
CA SER A 101 5.30 -3.39 -2.41
C SER A 101 5.98 -3.73 -3.75
N SER A 102 6.71 -2.79 -4.33
CA SER A 102 7.49 -2.96 -5.56
C SER A 102 8.91 -3.48 -5.31
N ASP A 103 9.32 -3.61 -4.05
CA ASP A 103 10.60 -4.16 -3.66
C ASP A 103 10.72 -5.65 -4.04
N ARG A 104 11.90 -6.04 -4.50
CA ARG A 104 12.22 -7.37 -5.02
C ARG A 104 13.38 -8.04 -4.27
N ARG A 105 13.84 -7.49 -3.14
CA ARG A 105 14.99 -8.02 -2.40
C ARG A 105 14.78 -9.47 -1.91
N ALA A 106 13.53 -9.86 -1.69
CA ALA A 106 13.16 -11.20 -1.23
C ALA A 106 12.91 -12.20 -2.37
N MET A 107 13.14 -11.84 -3.64
CA MET A 107 12.84 -12.72 -4.78
C MET A 107 13.53 -14.08 -4.68
N GLU A 108 14.79 -14.12 -4.26
CA GLU A 108 15.52 -15.38 -4.11
C GLU A 108 14.92 -16.27 -3.00
N ILE A 109 14.47 -15.67 -1.89
CA ILE A 109 13.80 -16.39 -0.80
C ILE A 109 12.50 -17.01 -1.31
N VAL A 110 11.71 -16.24 -2.07
CA VAL A 110 10.47 -16.72 -2.68
C VAL A 110 10.74 -17.89 -3.63
N GLN A 111 11.79 -17.79 -4.47
CA GLN A 111 12.20 -18.87 -5.38
C GLN A 111 12.59 -20.14 -4.61
N ARG A 112 13.37 -20.01 -3.52
CA ARG A 112 13.75 -21.15 -2.67
C ARG A 112 12.52 -21.84 -2.05
N TRP A 113 11.53 -21.07 -1.60
CA TRP A 113 10.30 -21.63 -1.03
C TRP A 113 9.44 -22.38 -2.07
N GLN A 114 9.48 -21.94 -3.32
CA GLN A 114 8.76 -22.60 -4.42
C GLN A 114 9.33 -23.97 -4.77
N VAL A 115 10.63 -24.20 -4.56
CA VAL A 115 11.30 -25.47 -4.87
C VAL A 115 11.53 -26.37 -3.65
N ALA A 116 11.22 -25.90 -2.43
CA ALA A 116 11.46 -26.63 -1.19
C ALA A 116 10.64 -27.96 -1.10
N PRO A 117 11.18 -29.03 -0.50
CA PRO A 117 10.48 -30.32 -0.42
C PRO A 117 9.17 -30.27 0.40
N TRP A 118 9.07 -29.35 1.35
CA TRP A 118 7.84 -29.06 2.12
C TRP A 118 6.92 -28.04 1.44
N LYS A 119 7.18 -27.73 0.15
CA LYS A 119 6.48 -26.79 -0.74
C LYS A 119 5.14 -26.30 -0.20
N LEU A 120 5.08 -25.01 0.11
CA LEU A 120 3.82 -24.30 0.20
C LEU A 120 3.11 -24.46 -1.15
N SER A 121 2.03 -25.24 -1.20
CA SER A 121 1.22 -25.32 -2.40
C SER A 121 0.78 -23.90 -2.77
N SER A 122 1.29 -23.40 -3.90
CA SER A 122 0.92 -22.09 -4.45
C SER A 122 -0.60 -21.95 -4.56
N ALA A 123 -1.28 -23.07 -4.90
CA ALA A 123 -2.73 -23.17 -4.94
C ALA A 123 -3.39 -23.07 -3.55
N ALA A 124 -2.85 -23.73 -2.52
CA ALA A 124 -3.36 -23.63 -1.15
C ALA A 124 -3.18 -22.21 -0.58
N LEU A 125 -2.04 -21.57 -0.86
CA LEU A 125 -1.77 -20.20 -0.44
C LEU A 125 -2.69 -19.20 -1.15
N ALA A 126 -2.88 -19.33 -2.46
CA ALA A 126 -3.78 -18.49 -3.24
C ALA A 126 -5.25 -18.64 -2.78
N LYS A 127 -5.70 -19.88 -2.52
CA LYS A 127 -7.05 -20.16 -2.03
C LYS A 127 -7.31 -19.58 -0.63
N ARG A 128 -6.31 -19.61 0.25
CA ARG A 128 -6.44 -19.06 1.62
C ARG A 128 -6.29 -17.54 1.68
N SER A 129 -5.44 -16.96 0.83
CA SER A 129 -5.13 -15.52 0.87
C SER A 129 -6.04 -14.67 -0.02
N GLY A 130 -6.86 -15.28 -0.88
CA GLY A 130 -7.68 -14.58 -1.87
C GLY A 130 -6.87 -13.80 -2.91
N SER A 131 -5.54 -13.96 -2.94
CA SER A 131 -4.68 -13.26 -3.90
C SER A 131 -4.68 -14.00 -5.24
N ALA A 132 -5.38 -13.44 -6.22
CA ALA A 132 -5.53 -13.99 -7.58
C ALA A 132 -4.23 -14.00 -8.44
N LYS A 133 -3.06 -13.70 -7.86
CA LYS A 133 -1.79 -13.87 -8.58
C LYS A 133 -1.40 -15.33 -8.52
N THR A 134 -1.86 -16.09 -9.52
CA THR A 134 -1.25 -17.36 -9.89
C THR A 134 0.23 -17.10 -10.17
N LEU A 135 1.10 -17.59 -9.31
CA LEU A 135 2.50 -17.79 -9.65
C LEU A 135 2.53 -18.73 -10.87
N PRO A 136 3.43 -18.53 -11.85
CA PRO A 136 3.52 -19.42 -13.01
C PRO A 136 3.65 -20.87 -12.52
N ALA A 137 2.82 -21.75 -13.07
CA ALA A 137 2.81 -23.16 -12.73
C ALA A 137 4.20 -23.76 -12.96
N ASP A 138 4.71 -24.49 -11.98
CA ASP A 138 5.97 -25.21 -12.12
C ASP A 138 5.70 -26.53 -12.86
N SER A 139 6.19 -26.67 -14.09
CA SER A 139 5.95 -27.86 -14.94
C SER A 139 6.56 -29.15 -14.37
N ALA A 140 7.45 -29.03 -13.39
CA ALA A 140 8.03 -30.12 -12.61
C ALA A 140 7.20 -30.49 -11.37
N ASN A 141 6.14 -29.75 -11.04
CA ASN A 141 5.31 -29.99 -9.86
C ASN A 141 4.14 -30.96 -10.16
N PRO A 142 4.10 -32.14 -9.52
CA PRO A 142 3.02 -33.12 -9.75
C PRO A 142 1.64 -32.63 -9.27
N VAL A 143 1.58 -31.67 -8.33
CA VAL A 143 0.32 -31.06 -7.86
C VAL A 143 -0.27 -30.13 -8.91
N ASP A 144 0.58 -29.38 -9.63
CA ASP A 144 0.12 -28.49 -10.70
C ASP A 144 -0.28 -29.29 -11.96
N ARG A 145 0.38 -30.42 -12.25
CA ARG A 145 -0.04 -31.36 -13.31
C ARG A 145 -1.42 -31.95 -13.10
N ALA A 146 -1.80 -32.22 -11.85
CA ALA A 146 -3.13 -32.74 -11.52
C ALA A 146 -4.27 -31.71 -11.71
N SER A 147 -3.94 -30.42 -11.84
CA SER A 147 -4.94 -29.34 -11.90
C SER A 147 -5.51 -29.05 -13.29
N GLY A 148 -4.84 -29.48 -14.38
CA GLY A 148 -5.40 -29.69 -15.72
C GLY A 148 -6.35 -28.65 -16.35
N LEU A 149 -6.47 -27.42 -15.85
CA LEU A 149 -7.52 -26.48 -16.30
C LEU A 149 -6.95 -25.12 -16.72
N PRO A 150 -7.16 -24.70 -17.97
CA PRO A 150 -7.04 -23.29 -18.33
C PRO A 150 -8.23 -22.57 -17.68
N PHE A 151 -7.99 -21.83 -16.60
CA PHE A 151 -9.02 -20.98 -16.00
C PHE A 151 -9.10 -19.67 -16.79
N THR A 152 -9.94 -19.64 -17.82
CA THR A 152 -10.44 -18.41 -18.40
C THR A 152 -11.33 -17.70 -17.38
N LEU A 153 -11.03 -16.43 -17.13
CA LEU A 153 -11.77 -15.58 -16.21
C LEU A 153 -13.17 -15.33 -16.77
N GLY A 154 -14.19 -15.98 -16.22
CA GLY A 154 -15.58 -15.57 -16.41
C GLY A 154 -15.78 -14.20 -15.77
N LYS A 155 -16.07 -13.18 -16.59
CA LYS A 155 -16.72 -11.95 -16.13
C LYS A 155 -18.01 -12.35 -15.41
N ARG A 156 -18.23 -11.82 -14.21
CA ARG A 156 -19.57 -11.78 -13.63
C ARG A 156 -20.10 -10.36 -13.74
N GLU A 157 -21.27 -10.29 -14.36
CA GLU A 157 -22.29 -9.24 -14.22
C GLU A 157 -22.76 -9.12 -12.76
#